data_AF-A0A7C5T295-F1
#
_entry.id   AF-A0A7C5T295-F1
#
_cell.length_a   1.000
_cell.length_b   1.000
_cell.length_c   1.000
_cell.angle_alpha   90.00
_cell.angle_beta   90.00
_cell.angle_gamma   90.00
#
_symmetry.space_group_name_H-M   'P 1'
#
loop_
_entity.id
_entity.type
_entity.pdbx_description
1 polymer ?
#
loop_
_entity_poly.entity_id
_entity_poly.type
_entity_poly.pdbx_seq_one_letter_code
_entity_poly.pdbx_strand_id
1 'polypeptide(L)'
;MFRVVYELMLRGLPEEVECVSRLWSALSTGGRCVGTHTTFLCSYGGSLVKLAPQAVRPQYLQEIPQVGVLRALVESQDSESLIEVASLVYRTLRECGVLVKLVPE
;
A
#
# COMPACT_ATOMS: atom_id res chain seq x y z
N MET A 1 -8.84 -17.96 0.29
CA MET A 1 -8.19 -16.70 -0.11
C MET A 1 -8.31 -15.71 1.03
N PHE A 2 -7.17 -15.23 1.51
CA PHE A 2 -7.07 -14.26 2.59
C PHE A 2 -6.69 -12.89 2.02
N ARG A 3 -7.13 -11.81 2.67
CA ARG A 3 -6.94 -10.43 2.21
C ARG A 3 -6.71 -9.48 3.37
N VAL A 4 -5.85 -8.49 3.14
CA VAL A 4 -5.58 -7.37 4.05
C VAL A 4 -5.63 -6.08 3.26
N VAL A 5 -6.34 -5.07 3.78
CA VAL A 5 -6.41 -3.74 3.17
C VAL A 5 -5.93 -2.68 4.12
N TYR A 6 -5.01 -1.85 3.64
CA TYR A 6 -4.53 -0.67 4.30
C TYR A 6 -4.99 0.60 3.58
N GLU A 7 -5.48 1.56 4.35
CA GLU A 7 -5.62 2.96 3.95
C GLU A 7 -4.34 3.70 4.33
N LEU A 8 -3.73 4.37 3.36
CA LEU A 8 -2.52 5.17 3.53
C LEU A 8 -2.89 6.64 3.40
N MET A 9 -2.61 7.42 4.43
CA MET A 9 -2.79 8.87 4.42
C MET A 9 -1.45 9.52 4.08
N LEU A 10 -1.36 10.05 2.85
CA LEU A 10 -0.18 10.71 2.32
C LEU A 10 -0.31 12.23 2.43
N ARG A 11 0.68 12.89 3.01
CA ARG A 11 0.76 14.35 3.16
C ARG A 11 1.47 15.03 1.99
N GLY A 12 1.94 14.26 1.00
CA GLY A 12 2.68 14.76 -0.16
C GLY A 12 4.15 15.05 0.16
N LEU A 13 4.71 14.40 1.18
CA LEU A 13 6.10 14.61 1.60
C LEU A 13 7.06 13.77 0.73
N PRO A 14 8.28 14.26 0.43
CA PRO A 14 9.28 13.50 -0.34
C PRO A 14 9.58 12.11 0.24
N GLU A 15 9.58 11.99 1.57
CA GLU A 15 9.81 10.74 2.31
C GLU A 15 8.75 9.69 1.99
N GLU A 16 7.51 10.10 1.73
CA GLU A 16 6.42 9.19 1.35
C GLU A 16 6.64 8.62 -0.06
N VAL A 17 7.11 9.46 -0.99
CA VAL A 17 7.46 9.05 -2.36
C VAL A 17 8.63 8.08 -2.34
N GLU A 18 9.64 8.36 -1.52
CA GLU A 18 10.77 7.44 -1.30
C GLU A 18 10.27 6.11 -0.73
N CYS A 19 9.34 6.16 0.22
CA CYS A 19 8.79 4.97 0.84
C CYS A 19 8.08 4.04 -0.14
N VAL A 20 7.24 4.62 -1.00
CA VAL A 20 6.55 3.88 -2.06
C VAL A 20 7.56 3.27 -3.03
N SER A 21 8.66 3.97 -3.31
CA SER A 21 9.75 3.45 -4.14
C SER A 21 10.52 2.31 -3.46
N ARG A 22 10.77 2.40 -2.14
CA ARG A 22 11.38 1.34 -1.34
C ARG A 22 10.48 0.10 -1.28
N LEU A 23 9.18 0.29 -1.09
CA LEU A 23 8.20 -0.78 -1.13
C LEU A 23 8.18 -1.47 -2.49
N TRP A 24 8.18 -0.69 -3.58
CA TRP A 24 8.25 -1.24 -4.92
C TRP A 24 9.53 -2.04 -5.15
N SER A 25 10.69 -1.52 -4.71
CA SER A 25 11.97 -2.23 -4.77
C SER A 25 11.92 -3.57 -4.01
N ALA A 26 11.42 -3.55 -2.77
CA ALA A 26 11.27 -4.75 -1.93
C ALA A 26 10.33 -5.81 -2.53
N LEU A 27 9.29 -5.38 -3.25
CA LEU A 27 8.35 -6.28 -3.91
C LEU A 27 8.81 -6.73 -5.31
N SER A 28 9.77 -6.02 -5.92
CA SER A 28 10.28 -6.29 -7.26
C SER A 28 11.34 -7.40 -7.30
N THR A 29 11.91 -7.80 -6.15
CA THR A 29 12.89 -8.89 -6.09
C THR A 29 12.21 -10.24 -6.32
N GLY A 30 12.23 -10.71 -7.57
CA GLY A 30 11.72 -12.03 -7.98
C GLY A 30 10.27 -12.07 -8.50
N GLY A 31 9.62 -10.92 -8.65
CA GLY A 31 8.21 -10.80 -9.04
C GLY A 31 7.97 -9.89 -10.25
N ARG A 32 6.89 -10.12 -11.00
CA ARG A 32 6.44 -9.20 -12.07
C ARG A 32 5.60 -8.09 -11.45
N CYS A 33 6.16 -6.89 -11.36
CA CYS A 33 5.42 -5.67 -11.03
C CYS A 33 5.05 -4.90 -12.30
N VAL A 34 3.85 -4.33 -12.35
CA VAL A 34 3.41 -3.45 -13.44
C VAL A 34 2.73 -2.20 -12.88
N GLY A 35 2.95 -1.04 -13.51
CA GLY A 35 2.30 0.22 -13.16
C GLY A 35 3.25 1.41 -12.98
N THR A 36 2.77 2.42 -12.27
CA THR A 36 3.48 3.64 -11.88
C THR A 36 3.77 3.64 -10.38
N HIS A 37 4.51 4.64 -9.88
CA HIS A 37 4.82 4.75 -8.45
C HIS A 37 3.58 4.75 -7.55
N THR A 38 2.49 5.43 -7.93
CA THR A 38 1.28 5.52 -7.09
C THR A 38 0.23 4.46 -7.42
N THR A 39 0.34 3.81 -8.58
CA THR A 39 -0.59 2.78 -9.04
C THR A 39 0.20 1.59 -9.57
N PHE A 40 0.42 0.57 -8.73
CA PHE A 40 1.12 -0.64 -9.14
C PHE A 40 0.46 -1.92 -8.64
N LEU A 41 0.76 -3.01 -9.33
CA LEU A 41 0.41 -4.38 -8.96
C LEU A 41 1.67 -5.24 -9.02
N CYS A 42 1.97 -5.95 -7.94
CA CYS A 42 3.13 -6.83 -7.80
C CYS A 42 2.70 -8.22 -7.34
N SER A 43 3.46 -9.24 -7.77
CA SER A 43 3.37 -10.59 -7.21
C SER A 43 4.63 -10.86 -6.39
N TYR A 44 4.48 -11.30 -5.14
CA TYR A 44 5.59 -11.62 -4.24
C TYR A 44 5.21 -12.79 -3.34
N GLY A 45 6.06 -13.83 -3.28
CA GLY A 45 5.86 -14.97 -2.35
C GLY A 45 4.46 -15.59 -2.41
N GLY A 46 3.88 -15.77 -3.60
CA GLY A 46 2.51 -16.28 -3.77
C GLY A 46 1.38 -15.30 -3.46
N SER A 47 1.71 -14.09 -3.00
CA SER A 47 0.76 -13.01 -2.71
C SER A 47 0.72 -11.98 -3.83
N LEU A 48 -0.44 -11.34 -3.99
CA LEU A 48 -0.64 -10.17 -4.85
C LEU A 48 -0.70 -8.91 -3.99
N VAL A 49 0.06 -7.89 -4.38
CA VAL A 49 0.06 -6.58 -3.72
C VAL A 49 -0.34 -5.52 -4.73
N LYS A 50 -1.40 -4.78 -4.44
CA LYS A 50 -1.88 -3.67 -5.26
C LYS A 50 -1.84 -2.39 -4.45
N LEU A 51 -1.16 -1.37 -4.97
CA LEU A 51 -1.23 0.00 -4.45
C LEU A 51 -1.96 0.86 -5.48
N ALA A 52 -3.02 1.56 -5.09
CA ALA A 52 -3.75 2.45 -5.99
C ALA A 52 -4.41 3.63 -5.26
N PRO A 53 -4.60 4.78 -5.93
CA PRO A 53 -5.37 5.90 -5.38
C PRO A 53 -6.78 5.48 -4.99
N GLN A 54 -7.22 5.93 -3.82
CA GLN A 54 -8.62 5.79 -3.42
C GLN A 54 -9.42 6.91 -4.07
N ALA A 55 -10.47 6.54 -4.81
CA ALA A 55 -11.47 7.51 -5.24
C ALA A 55 -12.22 8.02 -4.01
N VAL A 56 -11.79 9.16 -3.46
CA VAL A 56 -12.48 9.81 -2.35
C VAL A 56 -13.79 10.37 -2.88
N ARG A 57 -14.93 9.86 -2.39
CA ARG A 57 -16.23 10.47 -2.71
C ARG A 57 -16.26 11.89 -2.12
N PRO A 58 -16.68 12.92 -2.87
CA PRO A 58 -16.53 14.33 -2.50
C PRO A 58 -17.33 14.81 -1.28
N GLN A 59 -17.94 13.91 -0.50
CA GLN A 59 -18.83 14.28 0.61
C GLN A 59 -18.09 14.74 1.88
N TYR A 60 -16.75 14.62 1.95
CA TYR A 60 -15.94 14.96 3.13
C TYR A 60 -14.81 15.98 2.85
N LEU A 61 -14.95 16.81 1.81
CA LEU A 61 -14.00 17.89 1.47
C LEU A 61 -14.17 19.13 2.37
N GLN A 62 -14.27 18.96 3.69
CA GLN A 62 -14.14 20.07 4.63
C GLN A 62 -12.88 19.87 5.49
N GLU A 63 -11.90 20.74 5.24
CA GLU A 63 -10.89 21.22 6.20
C GLU A 63 -9.76 20.30 6.67
N ILE A 64 -9.26 19.39 5.82
CA ILE A 64 -7.92 18.80 6.03
C ILE A 64 -7.04 19.16 4.83
N PRO A 65 -5.85 19.76 5.02
CA PRO A 65 -4.95 20.11 3.91
C PRO A 65 -4.70 18.86 3.09
N GLN A 66 -4.97 18.92 1.78
CA GLN A 66 -5.14 17.77 0.86
C GLN A 66 -4.18 16.61 1.14
N VAL A 67 -4.61 15.67 1.99
CA VAL A 67 -3.96 14.39 2.25
C VAL A 67 -4.45 13.44 1.15
N GLY A 68 -3.55 12.99 0.28
CA GLY A 68 -3.87 11.96 -0.70
C GLY A 68 -4.13 10.64 0.02
N VAL A 69 -5.15 9.88 -0.41
CA VAL A 69 -5.42 8.55 0.15
C VAL A 69 -5.09 7.49 -0.88
N LEU A 70 -4.22 6.54 -0.51
CA LEU A 70 -3.96 5.33 -1.28
C LEU A 70 -4.52 4.11 -0.54
N ARG A 71 -4.95 3.09 -1.29
CA ARG A 71 -5.22 1.76 -0.73
C ARG A 71 -4.12 0.80 -1.14
N ALA A 72 -3.55 0.11 -0.16
CA ALA A 72 -2.72 -1.07 -0.36
C ALA A 72 -3.54 -2.33 -0.06
N LEU A 73 -3.74 -3.18 -1.06
CA LEU A 73 -4.42 -4.47 -0.97
C LEU A 73 -3.37 -5.57 -1.06
N VAL A 74 -3.37 -6.49 -0.10
CA VAL A 74 -2.53 -7.69 -0.09
C VAL A 74 -3.44 -8.90 -0.07
N GLU A 75 -3.29 -9.79 -1.03
CA GLU A 75 -4.09 -11.01 -1.18
C GLU A 75 -3.20 -12.24 -1.29
N SER A 76 -3.57 -13.34 -0.64
CA SER A 76 -2.87 -14.63 -0.75
C SER A 76 -3.82 -15.81 -0.65
N GLN A 77 -3.39 -16.99 -1.11
CA GLN A 77 -4.11 -18.24 -0.91
C GLN A 77 -3.85 -18.85 0.47
N ASP A 78 -2.67 -18.65 1.03
CA ASP A 78 -2.27 -19.12 2.36
C ASP A 78 -2.06 -17.95 3.35
N SER A 79 -2.32 -18.20 4.63
CA SER A 79 -2.28 -17.18 5.67
C SER A 79 -0.87 -16.79 6.08
N GLU A 80 0.11 -17.70 5.97
CA GLU A 80 1.49 -17.41 6.37
C GLU A 80 2.13 -16.39 5.43
N SER A 81 2.02 -16.63 4.12
CA SER A 81 2.49 -15.69 3.09
C SER A 81 1.76 -14.35 3.17
N LEU A 82 0.45 -14.37 3.46
CA LEU A 82 -0.29 -13.12 3.69
C LEU A 82 0.31 -12.31 4.84
N ILE A 83 0.54 -12.95 5.99
CA ILE A 83 1.07 -12.29 7.18
C ILE A 83 2.47 -11.74 6.90
N GLU A 84 3.33 -12.51 6.24
CA GLU A 84 4.68 -12.09 5.87
C GLU A 84 4.64 -10.85 4.97
N VAL A 85 3.89 -10.90 3.86
CA VAL A 85 3.83 -9.83 2.87
C VAL A 85 3.13 -8.59 3.42
N ALA A 86 2.01 -8.77 4.14
CA ALA A 86 1.32 -7.65 4.77
C ALA A 86 2.20 -6.96 5.84
N SER A 87 3.00 -7.74 6.60
CA SER A 87 3.94 -7.19 7.58
C SER A 87 5.07 -6.40 6.93
N LEU A 88 5.60 -6.89 5.81
CA LEU A 88 6.59 -6.16 5.00
C LEU A 88 6.02 -4.82 4.54
N VAL A 89 4.85 -4.84 3.89
CA VAL A 89 4.16 -3.63 3.41
C VAL A 89 3.94 -2.62 4.53
N TYR A 90 3.37 -3.08 5.65
CA TYR A 90 3.11 -2.23 6.82
C TYR A 90 4.39 -1.62 7.39
N ARG A 91 5.44 -2.43 7.60
CA ARG A 91 6.70 -1.97 8.18
C ARG A 91 7.37 -0.93 7.31
N THR A 92 7.50 -1.19 6.01
CA THR A 92 8.12 -0.25 5.07
C THR A 92 7.42 1.09 5.13
N LEU A 93 6.08 1.12 5.03
CA LEU A 93 5.31 2.36 5.05
C LEU A 93 5.42 3.10 6.39
N ARG A 94 5.35 2.38 7.51
CA ARG A 94 5.43 2.97 8.85
C ARG A 94 6.80 3.59 9.14
N GLU A 95 7.89 2.97 8.68
CA GLU A 95 9.26 3.50 8.88
C GLU A 95 9.45 4.88 8.26
N CYS A 96 8.66 5.25 7.25
CA CYS A 96 8.69 6.56 6.62
C CYS A 96 7.68 7.56 7.20
N GLY A 97 7.01 7.22 8.30
CA GLY A 97 6.00 8.08 8.91
C GLY A 97 4.66 8.15 8.17
N VAL A 98 4.44 7.29 7.15
CA VAL A 98 3.13 7.16 6.50
C VAL A 98 2.13 6.66 7.53
N LEU A 99 1.01 7.36 7.66
CA LEU A 99 -0.08 6.92 8.51
C LEU A 99 -0.82 5.79 7.81
N VAL A 100 -0.73 4.59 8.39
CA VAL A 100 -1.35 3.36 7.89
C VAL A 100 -2.51 2.97 8.78
N LYS A 101 -3.68 2.75 8.20
CA LYS A 101 -4.89 2.29 8.89
C LYS A 101 -5.35 0.96 8.29
N LEU A 102 -5.55 -0.04 9.13
CA LEU A 102 -6.18 -1.29 8.71
C LEU A 102 -7.68 -1.05 8.45
N VAL A 103 -8.18 -1.51 7.31
CA VAL A 103 -9.58 -1.33 6.91
C VAL A 103 -10.27 -2.68 6.86
N PRO A 104 -11.41 -2.84 7.55
CA PRO A 104 -12.26 -4.02 7.37
C PRO A 104 -12.87 -4.00 5.98
N GLU A 105 -12.93 -5.17 5.33
CA GLU A 105 -13.43 -5.33 3.98
C GLU A 105 -14.61 -6.28 3.92
#